data_AF-W7Z6P6-F1
#
_entry.id   AF-W7Z6P6-F1
#
_cell.length_a   1.000
_cell.length_b   1.000
_cell.length_c   1.000
_cell.angle_alpha   90.00
_cell.angle_beta   90.00
_cell.angle_gamma   90.00
#
_symmetry.space_group_name_H-M   'P 1'
#
loop_
_entity.id
_entity.type
_entity.pdbx_description
1 polymer ?
#
loop_
_entity_poly.entity_id
_entity_poly.type
_entity_poly.pdbx_seq_one_letter_code
_entity_poly.pdbx_strand_id
1 'polypeptide(L)'
;MKTNKKQLVKPLLAVALSLAMLTVTACSKEDASGGNEKDKDGKYTDKLKVSVAQTIELKDGQLNNEFHKFWMDKFNIEWDYNFIQWDSWAEKLRLWINSDDLPDVASWNYVHGDFMNYVDQGLLYKFPDDWKERWPNIAAAYKQTGLVTNLRN
;
A
#
# COMPACT_ATOMS: atom_id res chain seq x y z
N MET A 1 -72.76 -25.75 6.30
CA MET A 1 -71.74 -25.45 5.27
C MET A 1 -70.63 -24.64 5.92
N LYS A 2 -69.48 -25.26 6.23
CA LYS A 2 -68.30 -24.61 6.85
C LYS A 2 -67.20 -24.55 5.80
N THR A 3 -66.72 -23.35 5.48
CA THR A 3 -65.65 -23.11 4.50
C THR A 3 -64.30 -22.90 5.17
N ASN A 4 -63.27 -23.48 4.54
CA ASN A 4 -61.85 -23.53 4.85
C ASN A 4 -61.15 -22.16 4.98
N LYS A 5 -60.01 -22.13 5.70
CA LYS A 5 -58.70 -21.80 5.09
C LYS A 5 -57.51 -22.10 6.02
N LYS A 6 -56.60 -22.92 5.52
CA LYS A 6 -55.31 -23.31 6.13
C LYS A 6 -54.23 -22.27 5.77
N GLN A 7 -53.19 -22.25 6.61
CA GLN A 7 -51.80 -21.80 6.35
C GLN A 7 -51.52 -20.29 6.25
N LEU A 8 -50.99 -19.73 7.34
CA LEU A 8 -50.25 -18.46 7.31
C LEU A 8 -49.27 -18.36 8.49
N VAL A 9 -48.24 -19.20 8.53
CA VAL A 9 -47.17 -19.13 9.56
C VAL A 9 -45.76 -19.11 8.96
N LYS A 10 -45.63 -18.87 7.65
CA LYS A 10 -44.34 -18.92 6.95
C LYS A 10 -43.66 -17.59 6.54
N PRO A 11 -44.16 -16.37 6.80
CA PRO A 11 -43.39 -15.18 6.41
C PRO A 11 -42.52 -14.58 7.53
N LEU A 12 -42.65 -14.97 8.80
CA LEU A 12 -41.92 -14.28 9.88
C LEU A 12 -40.44 -14.70 10.05
N LEU A 13 -40.01 -15.84 9.51
CA LEU A 13 -38.64 -16.32 9.69
C LEU A 13 -37.63 -15.71 8.71
N ALA A 14 -38.10 -15.17 7.58
CA ALA A 14 -37.23 -14.66 6.51
C ALA A 14 -36.79 -13.19 6.72
N VAL A 15 -37.50 -12.43 7.55
CA VAL A 15 -37.17 -11.01 7.80
C VAL A 15 -36.11 -10.85 8.89
N ALA A 16 -36.07 -11.77 9.88
CA ALA A 16 -35.11 -11.72 10.97
C ALA A 16 -33.67 -12.11 10.56
N LEU A 17 -33.48 -12.82 9.45
CA LEU A 17 -32.15 -13.25 8.99
C LEU A 17 -31.40 -12.17 8.18
N SER A 18 -32.12 -11.16 7.69
CA SER A 18 -31.57 -10.03 6.91
C SER A 18 -31.07 -8.85 7.76
N LEU A 19 -31.36 -8.83 9.06
CA LEU A 19 -30.95 -7.73 9.97
C LEU A 19 -29.67 -8.03 10.77
N ALA A 20 -29.11 -9.24 10.65
CA ALA A 20 -27.93 -9.68 11.39
C ALA A 20 -26.61 -9.61 10.60
N MET A 21 -26.64 -9.17 9.34
CA MET A 21 -25.44 -9.09 8.46
C MET A 21 -24.83 -7.67 8.35
N LEU A 22 -25.18 -6.74 9.25
CA LEU A 22 -24.73 -5.34 9.17
C LEU A 22 -23.79 -4.87 10.29
N THR A 23 -23.23 -5.75 11.14
CA THR A 23 -22.41 -5.29 12.28
C THR A 23 -21.05 -5.94 12.47
N VAL A 24 -20.48 -6.63 11.48
CA VAL A 24 -19.04 -6.95 11.53
C VAL A 24 -18.36 -6.68 10.19
N THR A 25 -18.46 -5.43 9.72
CA THR A 25 -17.36 -4.84 8.97
C THR A 25 -16.32 -4.39 9.99
N ALA A 26 -15.61 -5.37 10.57
CA ALA A 26 -14.29 -5.11 11.11
C ALA A 26 -13.37 -4.89 9.90
N CYS A 27 -13.48 -3.71 9.30
CA CYS A 27 -12.35 -3.15 8.58
C CYS A 27 -11.23 -3.06 9.62
N SER A 28 -10.28 -3.98 9.55
CA SER A 28 -8.91 -3.73 9.99
C SER A 28 -8.34 -2.65 9.08
N LYS A 29 -8.86 -1.41 9.21
CA LYS A 29 -8.07 -0.23 9.00
C LYS A 29 -7.37 -0.04 10.33
N GLU A 30 -6.19 -0.61 10.44
CA GLU A 30 -5.16 0.09 11.20
C GLU A 30 -5.05 1.44 10.51
N ASP A 31 -5.78 2.43 11.05
CA ASP A 31 -5.54 3.82 10.72
C ASP A 31 -4.03 4.01 10.84
N ALA A 32 -3.40 4.43 9.75
CA ALA A 32 -2.04 4.93 9.77
C ALA A 32 -2.04 6.14 10.72
N SER A 33 -1.84 5.87 12.01
CA SER A 33 -1.77 6.82 13.10
C SER A 33 -0.40 7.49 13.06
N GLY A 34 -0.12 8.23 11.98
CA GLY A 34 0.92 9.23 11.98
C GLY A 34 0.28 10.57 12.32
N GLY A 35 0.43 11.03 13.56
CA GLY A 35 -0.02 12.36 13.94
C GLY A 35 0.70 13.40 13.11
N ASN A 36 -0.05 14.30 12.46
CA ASN A 36 0.51 15.48 11.79
C ASN A 36 0.90 16.58 12.80
N GLU A 37 1.05 16.24 14.07
CA GLU A 37 1.43 17.16 15.12
C GLU A 37 2.88 17.59 14.92
N LYS A 38 3.10 18.90 15.07
CA LYS A 38 4.41 19.52 14.90
C LYS A 38 4.83 20.15 16.22
N ASP A 39 6.10 19.98 16.56
CA ASP A 39 6.69 20.67 17.69
C ASP A 39 6.80 22.19 17.43
N LYS A 40 7.24 22.91 18.46
CA LYS A 40 7.50 24.36 18.42
C LYS A 40 8.51 24.78 17.33
N ASP A 41 9.33 23.85 16.84
CA ASP A 41 10.34 24.07 15.81
C ASP A 41 9.84 23.64 14.40
N GLY A 42 8.56 23.25 14.30
CA GLY A 42 7.89 22.86 13.06
C GLY A 42 8.18 21.43 12.59
N LYS A 43 8.81 20.59 13.42
CA LYS A 43 9.13 19.19 13.10
C LYS A 43 7.98 18.29 13.50
N TYR A 44 7.72 17.25 12.69
CA TYR A 44 6.75 16.22 13.05
C TYR A 44 7.19 15.49 14.32
N THR A 45 6.28 15.34 15.28
CA THR A 45 6.57 14.67 16.56
C THR A 45 6.58 13.16 16.40
N ASP A 46 5.71 12.63 15.55
CA ASP A 46 5.57 11.20 15.32
C ASP A 46 6.46 10.77 14.16
N LYS A 47 7.12 9.62 14.31
CA LYS A 47 7.87 8.99 13.21
C LYS A 47 6.89 8.46 12.18
N LEU A 48 7.16 8.72 10.91
CA LEU A 48 6.43 8.09 9.82
C LEU A 48 6.90 6.64 9.68
N LYS A 49 6.00 5.69 9.95
CA LYS A 49 6.24 4.28 9.68
C LYS A 49 6.10 4.03 8.16
N VAL A 50 7.12 3.45 7.53
CA VAL A 50 7.18 3.16 6.11
C VAL A 50 7.33 1.65 5.91
N SER A 51 6.33 1.04 5.31
CA SER A 51 6.30 -0.40 5.01
C SER A 51 7.07 -0.73 3.73
N VAL A 52 7.91 -1.76 3.81
CA VAL A 52 8.80 -2.16 2.70
C VAL A 52 8.72 -3.65 2.45
N ALA A 53 8.30 -4.05 1.25
CA ALA A 53 8.47 -5.42 0.78
C ALA A 53 9.87 -5.65 0.22
N GLN A 54 10.56 -6.67 0.74
CA GLN A 54 11.91 -7.01 0.29
C GLN A 54 12.19 -8.52 0.30
N THR A 55 13.06 -8.95 -0.61
CA THR A 55 13.45 -10.35 -0.75
C THR A 55 14.66 -10.75 0.08
N ILE A 56 15.11 -9.87 0.97
CA ILE A 56 16.21 -10.13 1.90
C ILE A 56 15.60 -10.32 3.28
N GLU A 57 15.80 -11.51 3.85
CA GLU A 57 15.44 -11.77 5.24
C GLU A 57 16.43 -11.05 6.15
N LEU A 58 15.92 -10.14 6.97
CA LEU A 58 16.73 -9.44 7.97
C LEU A 58 16.81 -10.28 9.23
N LYS A 59 18.03 -10.55 9.68
CA LYS A 59 18.26 -11.12 11.00
C LYS A 59 18.15 -10.03 12.07
N ASP A 60 17.87 -10.44 13.30
CA ASP A 60 17.85 -9.53 14.44
C ASP A 60 19.19 -8.77 14.54
N GLY A 61 19.09 -7.46 14.77
CA GLY A 61 20.22 -6.55 14.84
C GLY A 61 21.02 -6.30 13.55
N GLN A 62 20.66 -6.90 12.40
CA GLN A 62 21.41 -6.75 11.15
C GLN A 62 21.49 -5.30 10.67
N LEU A 63 20.48 -4.48 10.99
CA LEU A 63 20.43 -3.06 10.67
C LEU A 63 20.81 -2.14 11.84
N ASN A 64 21.29 -2.69 12.97
CA ASN A 64 21.71 -1.90 14.14
C ASN A 64 23.07 -1.24 13.91
N ASN A 65 23.13 -0.32 12.95
CA ASN A 65 24.34 0.43 12.59
C ASN A 65 24.05 1.93 12.50
N GLU A 66 25.11 2.73 12.56
CA GLU A 66 25.01 4.20 12.59
C GLU A 66 24.43 4.79 11.30
N PHE A 67 24.62 4.13 10.15
CA PHE A 67 24.04 4.60 8.89
C PHE A 67 22.52 4.45 8.85
N HIS A 68 21.98 3.34 9.36
CA HIS A 68 20.54 3.09 9.44
C HIS A 68 19.86 4.06 10.43
N LYS A 69 20.45 4.26 11.61
CA LYS A 69 19.97 5.24 12.60
C LYS A 69 19.98 6.66 12.02
N PHE A 70 21.09 7.06 11.39
CA PHE A 70 21.20 8.37 10.76
C PHE A 70 20.07 8.61 9.74
N TRP A 71 19.76 7.61 8.91
CA TRP A 71 18.67 7.71 7.95
C TRP A 71 17.31 7.86 8.62
N MET A 72 17.01 7.03 9.62
CA MET A 72 15.75 7.09 10.35
C MET A 72 15.56 8.44 11.05
N ASP A 73 16.60 8.95 11.72
CA ASP A 73 16.50 10.21 12.47
C ASP A 73 16.46 11.44 11.54
N LYS A 74 17.22 11.41 10.44
CA LYS A 74 17.25 12.52 9.48
C LYS A 74 15.90 12.77 8.83
N PHE A 75 15.18 11.71 8.50
CA PHE A 75 13.89 11.79 7.80
C PHE A 75 12.70 11.59 8.73
N ASN A 76 12.94 11.36 10.02
CA ASN A 76 11.92 11.06 11.02
C ASN A 76 11.03 9.89 10.61
N ILE A 77 11.66 8.79 10.19
CA ILE A 77 10.98 7.57 9.71
C ILE A 77 11.34 6.36 10.57
N GLU A 78 10.48 5.36 10.52
CA GLU A 78 10.72 4.00 10.99
C GLU A 78 10.38 3.03 9.87
N TRP A 79 11.18 1.99 9.69
CA TRP A 79 10.98 1.02 8.62
C TRP A 79 10.26 -0.23 9.13
N ASP A 80 9.21 -0.63 8.41
CA ASP A 80 8.51 -1.89 8.62
C ASP A 80 8.84 -2.87 7.49
N TYR A 81 9.83 -3.72 7.76
CA TYR A 81 10.38 -4.62 6.77
C TYR A 81 9.58 -5.92 6.68
N ASN A 82 8.95 -6.12 5.54
CA ASN A 82 8.18 -7.30 5.20
C ASN A 82 9.00 -8.22 4.29
N PHE A 83 9.48 -9.34 4.85
CA PHE A 83 10.17 -10.35 4.06
C PHE A 83 9.18 -11.07 3.13
N ILE A 84 9.65 -11.32 1.91
CA ILE A 84 8.96 -12.08 0.88
C ILE A 84 9.94 -13.03 0.22
N GLN A 85 9.52 -14.27 0.01
CA GLN A 85 10.35 -15.27 -0.64
C GLN A 85 10.59 -14.87 -2.11
N TRP A 86 11.83 -14.98 -2.58
CA TRP A 86 12.22 -14.63 -3.95
C TRP A 86 11.34 -15.31 -5.00
N ASP A 87 11.07 -16.61 -4.84
CA ASP A 87 10.35 -17.42 -5.81
C ASP A 87 8.86 -17.07 -5.93
N SER A 88 8.26 -16.49 -4.88
CA SER A 88 6.84 -16.10 -4.87
C SER A 88 6.60 -14.59 -4.91
N TRP A 89 7.68 -13.78 -4.88
CA TRP A 89 7.62 -12.33 -4.86
C TRP A 89 6.81 -11.75 -6.03
N ALA A 90 7.04 -12.24 -7.25
CA ALA A 90 6.35 -11.74 -8.44
C ALA A 90 4.83 -11.96 -8.37
N GLU A 91 4.40 -13.14 -7.92
CA GLU A 91 2.97 -13.45 -7.76
C GLU A 91 2.36 -12.62 -6.63
N LYS A 92 3.07 -12.48 -5.51
CA LYS A 92 2.62 -11.68 -4.36
C LYS A 92 2.45 -10.20 -4.72
N LEU A 93 3.37 -9.63 -5.49
CA LEU A 93 3.26 -8.25 -6.00
C LEU A 93 2.03 -8.07 -6.88
N ARG A 94 1.77 -9.00 -7.82
CA ARG A 94 0.60 -8.91 -8.68
C ARG A 94 -0.68 -8.92 -7.85
N LEU A 95 -0.76 -9.78 -6.83
CA LEU A 95 -1.92 -9.81 -5.92
C LEU A 95 -2.09 -8.47 -5.22
N TRP A 96 -1.04 -7.93 -4.60
CA TRP A 96 -1.08 -6.66 -3.88
C TRP A 96 -1.45 -5.46 -4.75
N ILE A 97 -0.92 -5.38 -5.98
CA ILE A 97 -1.28 -4.31 -6.94
C ILE A 97 -2.78 -4.36 -7.27
N ASN A 98 -3.33 -5.55 -7.49
CA ASN A 98 -4.73 -5.71 -7.87
C ASN A 98 -5.70 -5.56 -6.69
N SER A 99 -5.22 -5.72 -5.45
CA SER A 99 -6.04 -5.61 -4.24
C SER A 99 -5.90 -4.27 -3.51
N ASP A 100 -5.12 -3.33 -4.04
CA ASP A 100 -4.80 -2.05 -3.37
C ASP A 100 -4.20 -2.25 -1.97
N ASP A 101 -3.32 -3.26 -1.84
CA ASP A 101 -2.70 -3.70 -0.58
C ASP A 101 -1.16 -3.70 -0.70
N LEU A 102 -0.64 -2.76 -1.49
CA LEU A 102 0.81 -2.57 -1.63
C LEU A 102 1.40 -1.95 -0.36
N PRO A 103 2.55 -2.44 0.10
CA PRO A 103 3.40 -1.66 1.00
C PRO A 103 3.81 -0.34 0.37
N ASP A 104 4.19 0.63 1.19
CA ASP A 104 4.64 1.97 0.75
C ASP A 104 5.80 1.88 -0.25
N VAL A 105 6.67 0.89 -0.06
CA VAL A 105 7.79 0.59 -0.94
C VAL A 105 7.83 -0.89 -1.28
N ALA A 106 7.89 -1.20 -2.57
CA ALA A 106 8.19 -2.54 -3.04
C ALA A 106 9.16 -2.46 -4.22
N SER A 107 10.15 -3.35 -4.26
CA SER A 107 10.81 -3.63 -5.53
C SER A 107 9.78 -4.28 -6.44
N TRP A 108 9.79 -3.95 -7.73
CA TRP A 108 8.87 -4.55 -8.71
C TRP A 108 9.59 -5.45 -9.72
N ASN A 109 9.01 -6.63 -9.98
CA ASN A 109 9.35 -7.46 -11.12
C ASN A 109 8.71 -6.92 -12.41
N TYR A 110 9.41 -6.00 -13.09
CA TYR A 110 8.87 -5.32 -14.26
C TYR A 110 8.48 -6.29 -15.39
N VAL A 111 7.20 -6.24 -15.78
CA VAL A 111 6.66 -6.93 -16.95
C VAL A 111 5.84 -5.91 -17.74
N HIS A 112 6.22 -5.64 -18.98
CA HIS A 112 5.64 -4.52 -19.75
C HIS A 112 4.13 -4.66 -19.99
N GLY A 113 3.63 -5.87 -20.27
CA GLY A 113 2.19 -6.09 -20.44
C GLY A 113 1.39 -5.79 -19.17
N ASP A 114 1.88 -6.28 -18.03
CA ASP A 114 1.28 -6.02 -16.72
C ASP A 114 1.32 -4.51 -16.40
N PHE A 115 2.43 -3.84 -16.68
CA PHE A 115 2.57 -2.39 -16.51
C PHE A 115 1.46 -1.61 -17.19
N MET A 116 1.27 -1.85 -18.49
CA MET A 116 0.29 -1.13 -19.29
C MET A 116 -1.12 -1.38 -18.76
N ASN A 117 -1.43 -2.63 -18.40
CA ASN A 117 -2.71 -2.98 -17.77
C ASN A 117 -2.93 -2.23 -16.45
N TYR A 118 -1.90 -2.07 -15.62
CA TYR A 118 -2.01 -1.34 -14.35
C TYR A 118 -2.17 0.16 -14.55
N VAL A 119 -1.47 0.73 -15.54
CA VAL A 119 -1.62 2.14 -15.93
C VAL A 119 -3.04 2.41 -16.43
N ASP A 120 -3.57 1.55 -17.31
CA ASP A 120 -4.92 1.69 -17.86
C ASP A 120 -6.00 1.57 -16.78
N GLN A 121 -5.77 0.73 -15.76
CA GLN A 121 -6.65 0.58 -14.60
C GLN A 121 -6.45 1.64 -13.50
N GLY A 122 -5.41 2.47 -13.61
CA GLY A 122 -5.09 3.47 -12.59
C GLY A 122 -4.55 2.89 -11.27
N LEU A 123 -4.02 1.66 -11.29
CA LEU A 123 -3.48 0.97 -10.11
C LEU A 123 -2.08 1.46 -9.70
N LEU A 124 -1.41 2.23 -10.56
CA LEU A 124 -0.13 2.86 -10.26
C LEU A 124 -0.27 4.37 -10.23
N TYR A 125 0.26 4.98 -9.17
CA TYR A 125 0.27 6.44 -9.07
C TYR A 125 1.23 7.04 -10.10
N LYS A 126 0.71 7.91 -10.97
CA LYS A 126 1.55 8.68 -11.90
C LYS A 126 2.41 9.64 -11.09
N PHE A 127 3.71 9.66 -11.38
CA PHE A 127 4.62 10.66 -10.82
C PHE A 127 4.12 12.08 -11.13
N PRO A 128 4.16 13.02 -10.18
CA PRO A 128 3.61 14.35 -10.39
C PRO A 128 4.36 15.08 -11.51
N ASP A 129 3.68 15.94 -12.26
CA ASP A 129 4.28 16.57 -13.46
C ASP A 129 5.49 17.47 -13.12
N ASP A 130 5.55 17.99 -11.89
CA ASP A 130 6.62 18.84 -11.34
C ASP A 130 7.76 18.05 -10.66
N TRP A 131 7.82 16.74 -10.84
CA TRP A 131 8.75 15.89 -10.09
C TRP A 131 10.22 16.26 -10.32
N LYS A 132 10.56 16.81 -11.49
CA LYS A 132 11.95 17.15 -11.85
C LYS A 132 12.45 18.36 -11.08
N GLU A 133 11.56 19.32 -10.86
CA GLU A 133 11.79 20.53 -10.08
C GLU A 133 11.75 20.20 -8.59
N ARG A 134 10.78 19.38 -8.17
CA ARG A 134 10.59 18.95 -6.78
C ARG A 134 11.74 18.09 -6.26
N TRP A 135 12.28 17.20 -7.11
CA TRP A 135 13.32 16.24 -6.73
C TRP A 135 14.53 16.32 -7.68
N PRO A 136 15.38 17.35 -7.55
CA PRO A 136 16.47 17.61 -8.49
C PRO A 136 17.52 16.48 -8.53
N ASN A 137 17.73 15.77 -7.41
CA ASN A 137 18.64 14.61 -7.37
C ASN A 137 18.09 13.44 -8.18
N ILE A 138 16.78 13.18 -8.13
CA ILE A 138 16.12 12.16 -8.96
C ILE A 138 16.21 12.58 -10.43
N ALA A 139 15.97 13.86 -10.73
CA ALA A 139 16.08 14.38 -12.10
C ALA A 139 17.51 14.25 -12.66
N ALA A 140 18.53 14.50 -11.83
CA ALA A 140 19.93 14.31 -12.22
C ALA A 140 20.25 12.84 -12.49
N ALA A 141 19.83 11.92 -11.62
CA ALA A 141 19.99 10.49 -11.83
C ALA A 141 19.27 10.01 -13.11
N TYR A 142 18.04 10.46 -13.33
CA TYR A 142 17.26 10.13 -14.54
C TYR A 142 17.97 10.58 -15.82
N LYS A 143 18.58 11.77 -15.85
CA LYS A 143 19.37 12.25 -17.00
C LYS A 143 20.55 11.33 -17.33
N GLN A 144 21.15 10.69 -16.33
CA GLN A 144 22.29 9.78 -16.53
C GLN A 144 21.88 8.45 -17.16
N THR A 145 20.59 8.09 -17.16
CA THR A 145 20.11 6.83 -17.76
C THR A 145 20.16 6.80 -19.29
N GLY A 146 20.33 7.97 -19.95
CA GLY A 146 20.21 8.09 -21.41
C GLY A 146 18.78 7.98 -21.94
N LEU A 147 17.78 7.67 -21.11
CA LEU A 147 16.37 7.62 -21.52
C LEU A 147 15.82 9.00 -21.92
N VAL A 148 16.39 10.09 -21.37
CA VAL A 148 15.98 11.46 -21.67
C VAL A 148 16.17 11.82 -23.15
N THR A 149 17.20 11.29 -23.80
CA THR A 149 17.48 11.60 -25.22
C THR A 149 16.67 10.72 -26.17
N ASN A 150 16.28 9.52 -25.74
CA ASN A 150 15.71 8.49 -26.63
C ASN A 150 14.18 8.42 -26.59
N LEU A 151 13.52 9.14 -25.68
CA LEU A 151 12.06 9.24 -25.60
C LEU A 151 11.47 10.44 -26.34
N ARG A 152 12.24 11.10 -27.22
CA ARG A 152 11.70 12.05 -28.21
C ARG A 152 11.25 11.27 -29.44
N ASN A 153 10.01 10.81 -29.45
CA ASN A 153 9.19 10.54 -30.65
C ASN A 153 7.72 10.57 -30.23
#